data_AF-A0A7Y0SI36-F1
#
_entry.id   AF-A0A7Y0SI36-F1
#
_cell.length_a   1.000
_cell.length_b   1.000
_cell.length_c   1.000
_cell.angle_alpha   90.00
_cell.angle_beta   90.00
_cell.angle_gamma   90.00
#
_symmetry.space_group_name_H-M   'P 1'
#
loop_
_entity.id
_entity.type
_entity.pdbx_description
1 polymer ?
#
loop_
_entity_poly.entity_id
_entity_poly.type
_entity_poly.pdbx_seq_one_letter_code
_entity_poly.pdbx_strand_id
1 'polypeptide(L)'
;PLEQIEPRTELFKRFDSAAMSIGALSPEAHEALATAMNRLGGYSNSGEGGEDPRRFGTERNSRIKQIASGRFGVTPHYLTNAD
;
A
#
# COMPACT_ATOMS: atom_id res chain seq x y z
N PRO A 1 30.71 5.51 -14.51
CA PRO A 1 30.40 4.10 -14.85
C PRO A 1 29.15 3.63 -14.10
N LEU A 2 28.45 2.60 -14.57
CA LEU A 2 27.22 2.10 -13.93
C LEU A 2 27.44 1.66 -12.47
N GLU A 3 28.63 1.18 -12.11
CA GLU A 3 28.96 0.80 -10.73
C GLU A 3 28.97 1.97 -9.72
N GLN A 4 28.95 3.23 -10.18
CA GLN A 4 28.85 4.41 -9.31
C GLN A 4 27.41 4.81 -9.01
N ILE A 5 26.43 4.17 -9.67
CA ILE A 5 25.00 4.42 -9.45
C ILE A 5 24.49 3.45 -8.38
N GLU A 6 23.60 3.94 -7.53
CA GLU A 6 22.97 3.11 -6.50
C GLU A 6 22.21 1.92 -7.11
N PRO A 7 22.17 0.76 -6.42
CA PRO A 7 21.42 -0.39 -6.90
C PRO A 7 19.94 -0.08 -7.07
N ARG A 8 19.30 -0.70 -8.07
CA ARG A 8 17.84 -0.56 -8.31
C ARG A 8 16.98 -0.86 -7.07
N THR A 9 17.46 -1.71 -6.17
CA THR A 9 16.77 -2.06 -4.92
C THR A 9 16.64 -0.88 -3.97
N GLU A 10 17.56 0.09 -4.03
CA GLU A 10 17.47 1.33 -3.25
C GLU A 10 16.49 2.32 -3.87
N LEU A 11 16.32 2.28 -5.19
CA LEU A 11 15.33 3.11 -5.90
C LEU A 11 13.89 2.71 -5.57
N PHE A 12 13.60 1.41 -5.47
CA PHE A 12 12.23 0.92 -5.25
C PHE A 12 11.61 1.41 -3.94
N LYS A 13 12.43 1.64 -2.90
CA LYS A 13 11.99 2.17 -1.60
C LYS A 13 11.44 3.61 -1.70
N ARG A 14 11.74 4.31 -2.79
CA ARG A 14 11.29 5.68 -3.07
C ARG A 14 10.01 5.72 -3.88
N PHE A 15 9.50 4.56 -4.32
CA PHE A 15 8.26 4.48 -5.08
C PHE A 15 7.10 4.11 -4.18
N ASP A 16 5.95 4.68 -4.51
CA ASP A 16 4.65 4.25 -4.03
C ASP A 16 3.74 3.85 -5.19
N SER A 17 2.73 3.03 -4.89
CA SER A 17 1.59 2.89 -5.77
C SER A 17 0.60 4.00 -5.47
N ALA A 18 0.09 4.67 -6.50
CA ALA A 18 -0.99 5.64 -6.35
C ALA A 18 -2.20 5.06 -5.60
N ALA A 19 -2.94 5.92 -4.92
CA ALA A 19 -4.13 5.53 -4.18
C ALA A 19 -5.26 5.10 -5.13
N MET A 20 -5.69 3.85 -5.03
CA MET A 20 -6.79 3.29 -5.83
C MET A 20 -7.70 2.50 -4.90
N SER A 21 -8.98 2.87 -4.86
CA SER A 21 -9.92 2.32 -3.89
C SER A 21 -10.23 0.84 -4.13
N ILE A 22 -10.41 0.08 -3.04
CA ILE A 22 -11.11 -1.20 -3.09
C ILE A 22 -12.55 -0.96 -3.60
N GLY A 23 -12.92 -1.60 -4.70
CA GLY A 23 -14.17 -1.33 -5.43
C GLY A 23 -13.96 -0.62 -6.77
N ALA A 24 -12.92 0.21 -6.91
CA ALA A 24 -12.44 0.65 -8.23
C ALA A 24 -11.53 -0.42 -8.85
N LEU A 25 -10.70 -1.05 -8.01
CA LEU A 25 -9.97 -2.27 -8.33
C LEU A 25 -10.66 -3.49 -7.72
N SER A 26 -10.43 -4.65 -8.33
CA SER A 26 -10.79 -5.92 -7.69
C SER A 26 -9.91 -6.16 -6.44
N PRO A 27 -10.38 -6.96 -5.47
CA PRO A 27 -9.57 -7.34 -4.31
C PRO A 27 -8.22 -7.97 -4.69
N GLU A 28 -8.20 -8.82 -5.72
CA GLU A 28 -6.99 -9.50 -6.18
C GLU A 28 -5.96 -8.49 -6.72
N ALA A 29 -6.41 -7.51 -7.51
CA ALA A 29 -5.54 -6.47 -8.04
C ALA A 29 -4.99 -5.58 -6.92
N HIS A 30 -5.86 -5.19 -5.97
CA HIS A 30 -5.47 -4.35 -4.86
C HIS A 30 -4.47 -5.05 -3.91
N GLU A 31 -4.71 -6.32 -3.58
CA GLU A 31 -3.80 -7.12 -2.75
C GLU A 31 -2.47 -7.42 -3.47
N ALA A 32 -2.49 -7.60 -4.79
CA ALA A 32 -1.28 -7.81 -5.58
C ALA A 32 -0.34 -6.60 -5.54
N LEU A 33 -0.88 -5.37 -5.65
CA LEU A 33 -0.10 -4.14 -5.51
C LEU A 33 0.53 -4.03 -4.13
N ALA A 34 -0.24 -4.27 -3.07
CA ALA A 34 0.27 -4.22 -1.71
C ALA A 34 1.40 -5.24 -1.49
N THR A 35 1.18 -6.48 -1.93
CA THR A 35 2.16 -7.55 -1.87
C THR A 35 3.46 -7.20 -2.61
N ALA A 36 3.34 -6.68 -3.84
CA ALA A 36 4.50 -6.29 -4.64
C ALA A 36 5.29 -5.16 -3.97
N MET A 37 4.64 -4.09 -3.53
CA MET A 37 5.32 -2.96 -2.90
C MET A 37 5.97 -3.33 -1.58
N ASN A 38 5.31 -4.15 -0.76
CA ASN A 38 5.87 -4.64 0.50
C ASN A 38 7.12 -5.50 0.29
N ARG A 39 7.15 -6.33 -0.75
CA ARG A 39 8.33 -7.14 -1.11
C ARG A 39 9.46 -6.29 -1.69
N LEU A 40 9.14 -5.23 -2.41
CA LEU A 40 10.11 -4.29 -3.00
C LEU A 40 10.64 -3.26 -1.99
N GLY A 41 10.03 -3.16 -0.79
CA GLY A 41 10.36 -2.18 0.23
C GLY A 41 9.82 -0.77 -0.06
N GLY A 42 8.97 -0.63 -1.07
CA GLY A 42 8.23 0.59 -1.35
C GLY A 42 6.89 0.62 -0.60
N TYR A 43 6.03 1.55 -0.97
CA TYR A 43 4.76 1.76 -0.28
C TYR A 43 3.57 1.50 -1.20
N SER A 44 2.48 0.99 -0.63
CA SER A 44 1.19 0.93 -1.30
C SER A 44 0.16 1.68 -0.48
N ASN A 45 -0.84 2.23 -1.17
CA ASN A 45 -1.88 3.06 -0.58
C ASN A 45 -3.24 2.34 -0.67
N SER A 46 -4.00 2.32 0.42
CA SER A 46 -5.30 1.63 0.51
C SER A 46 -6.39 2.24 -0.37
N GLY A 47 -6.21 3.48 -0.83
CA GLY A 47 -7.30 4.26 -1.39
C GLY A 47 -8.40 4.57 -0.37
N GLU A 48 -9.50 5.15 -0.85
CA GLU A 48 -10.56 5.72 -0.02
C GLU A 48 -11.56 4.71 0.58
N GLY A 49 -11.62 3.49 0.06
CA GLY A 49 -12.62 2.48 0.44
C GLY A 49 -12.32 1.70 1.72
N GLY A 50 -11.24 2.05 2.41
CA GLY A 50 -10.75 1.31 3.57
C GLY A 50 -9.99 0.05 3.18
N GLU A 51 -9.81 -0.85 4.15
CA GLU A 51 -9.05 -2.08 3.94
C GLU A 51 -9.56 -3.20 4.83
N ASP A 52 -9.58 -4.42 4.29
CA ASP A 52 -10.04 -5.61 5.02
C ASP A 52 -9.09 -5.93 6.18
N PRO A 53 -9.58 -6.08 7.43
CA PRO A 53 -8.75 -6.42 8.58
C PRO A 53 -7.95 -7.71 8.46
N ARG A 54 -8.35 -8.65 7.59
CA ARG A 54 -7.61 -9.89 7.33
C ARG A 54 -6.27 -9.65 6.63
N ARG A 55 -6.07 -8.47 6.03
CA ARG A 55 -4.81 -8.07 5.38
C ARG A 55 -3.78 -7.57 6.39
N PHE A 56 -4.22 -7.10 7.56
CA PHE A 56 -3.35 -6.51 8.57
C PHE A 56 -2.37 -7.54 9.13
N GLY A 57 -1.13 -7.11 9.37
CA GLY A 57 -0.03 -8.01 9.78
C GLY A 57 0.45 -8.99 8.69
N THR A 58 -0.04 -8.87 7.45
CA THR A 58 0.40 -9.69 6.31
C THR A 58 1.07 -8.83 5.24
N GLU A 59 1.72 -9.47 4.26
CA GLU A 59 2.27 -8.77 3.08
C GLU A 59 1.21 -8.09 2.21
N ARG A 60 -0.07 -8.31 2.46
CA ARG A 60 -1.18 -7.67 1.74
C ARG A 60 -1.58 -6.35 2.37
N ASN A 61 -1.04 -5.97 3.52
CA ASN A 61 -1.36 -4.70 4.18
C ASN A 61 -0.83 -3.52 3.36
N SER A 62 -1.67 -2.54 3.01
CA SER A 62 -1.15 -1.30 2.42
C SER A 62 -0.51 -0.42 3.50
N ARG A 63 0.75 -0.02 3.35
CA ARG A 63 1.45 0.78 4.37
C ARG A 63 0.88 2.19 4.53
N ILE A 64 0.33 2.76 3.46
CA ILE A 64 -0.32 4.07 3.50
C ILE A 64 -1.83 3.87 3.58
N LYS A 65 -2.45 4.54 4.56
CA LYS A 65 -3.89 4.53 4.81
C LYS A 65 -4.49 5.88 4.47
N GLN A 66 -5.41 5.93 3.50
CA GLN A 66 -6.05 7.19 3.10
C GLN A 66 -7.27 7.52 3.96
N ILE A 67 -7.40 8.81 4.28
CA ILE A 67 -8.57 9.37 4.95
C ILE A 67 -9.26 10.36 3.99
N ALA A 68 -10.21 9.88 3.20
CA ALA A 68 -10.99 10.68 2.24
C ALA A 68 -12.26 11.27 2.86
N SER A 69 -12.94 12.20 2.19
CA SER A 69 -14.12 12.92 2.71
C SER A 69 -15.22 11.99 3.26
N GLY A 70 -15.51 10.87 2.59
CA GLY A 70 -16.51 9.89 3.02
C GLY A 70 -16.08 9.01 4.20
N ARG A 71 -14.80 9.01 4.57
CA ARG A 71 -14.23 8.22 5.67
C ARG A 71 -14.59 6.72 5.61
N PHE A 72 -14.79 6.18 4.41
CA PHE A 72 -15.15 4.76 4.26
C PHE A 72 -14.07 3.86 4.84
N GLY A 73 -14.48 2.91 5.67
CA GLY A 73 -13.58 1.97 6.34
C GLY A 73 -12.57 2.58 7.32
N VAL A 74 -12.64 3.89 7.59
CA VAL A 74 -11.74 4.55 8.55
C VAL A 74 -12.19 4.19 9.97
N THR A 75 -11.38 3.38 10.64
CA THR A 75 -11.58 2.95 12.03
C THR A 75 -10.27 3.10 12.80
N PRO A 76 -10.29 3.15 14.15
CA PRO A 76 -9.05 3.14 14.93
C PRO A 76 -8.12 1.98 14.56
N HIS A 77 -8.67 0.77 14.39
CA HIS A 77 -7.91 -0.41 13.99
C HIS A 77 -7.29 -0.26 12.58
N TYR A 78 -8.00 0.36 11.64
CA TYR A 78 -7.44 0.67 10.31
C TYR A 78 -6.28 1.67 10.40
N LEU A 79 -6.43 2.73 11.20
CA LEU A 79 -5.41 3.78 11.37
C LEU A 79 -4.13 3.26 12.02
N THR A 80 -4.22 2.32 12.96
CA THR A 80 -3.05 1.72 13.63
C THR A 80 -2.27 0.76 12.75
N ASN A 81 -2.77 0.43 11.55
CA ASN A 81 -2.11 -0.48 10.60
C ASN A 81 -1.45 0.26 9.42
N ALA A 82 -1.27 1.58 9.54
CA ALA A 82 -0.40 2.38 8.67
C ALA A 82 1.06 2.35 9.17
N ASP A 83 2.02 2.56 8.27
CA ASP A 83 3.43 2.83 8.59
C ASP A 83 3.71 4.35 8.65
#